data_AF-A0A0T2IHH3-F1
#
_entry.id   AF-A0A0T2IHH3-F1
#
_cell.length_a   1.000
_cell.length_b   1.000
_cell.length_c   1.000
_cell.angle_alpha   90.00
_cell.angle_beta   90.00
_cell.angle_gamma   90.00
#
_symmetry.space_group_name_H-M   'P 1'
#
loop_
_entity.id
_entity.type
_entity.pdbx_description
1 polymer ?
#
loop_
_entity_poly.entity_id
_entity_poly.type
_entity_poly.pdbx_seq_one_letter_code
_entity_poly.pdbx_strand_id
1 'polypeptide(L)'
;MVAPARHRHEGSRVNAAHEQDHVSAAAGLSERDREIIAFERQWWKYAGAKEQAIKELFDMSATRYYQVLNALIDSQAALEADPMLIKRLRRLRASRQRARSARRLGIQL
;
A
#
# COMPACT_ATOMS: atom_id res chain seq x y z
N MET A 1 19.45 37.57 -4.60
CA MET A 1 19.05 36.59 -5.65
C MET A 1 20.06 35.46 -5.65
N VAL A 2 19.80 34.34 -4.97
CA VAL A 2 20.45 33.04 -5.22
C VAL A 2 19.45 31.95 -4.83
N ALA A 3 18.94 31.23 -5.82
CA ALA A 3 18.32 29.92 -5.61
C ALA A 3 19.42 28.85 -5.65
N PRO A 4 19.23 27.72 -4.96
CA PRO A 4 19.71 26.48 -5.54
C PRO A 4 18.67 25.35 -5.53
N ALA A 5 18.60 24.70 -6.69
CA ALA A 5 18.43 23.27 -6.89
C ALA A 5 17.32 22.57 -6.08
N ARG A 6 16.10 22.58 -6.61
CA ARG A 6 15.13 21.52 -6.32
C ARG A 6 15.61 20.23 -6.96
N HIS A 7 15.98 19.28 -6.12
CA HIS A 7 16.20 17.88 -6.44
C HIS A 7 15.11 17.38 -7.39
N ARG A 8 15.49 17.17 -8.66
CA ARG A 8 14.71 16.39 -9.61
C ARG A 8 14.71 14.97 -9.05
N HIS A 9 13.53 14.45 -8.72
CA HIS A 9 13.33 13.04 -8.42
C HIS A 9 13.77 12.23 -9.65
N GLU A 10 15.04 11.83 -9.67
CA GLU A 10 15.55 10.71 -10.44
C GLU A 10 14.98 9.45 -9.78
N GLY A 11 13.69 9.20 -10.02
CA GLY A 11 12.95 8.02 -9.60
C GLY A 11 13.40 6.81 -10.40
N SER A 12 14.64 6.45 -10.17
CA SER A 12 15.30 5.16 -10.36
C SER A 12 14.44 4.07 -11.00
N ARG A 13 14.87 3.66 -12.19
CA ARG A 13 14.53 2.42 -12.90
C ARG A 13 14.87 1.13 -12.12
N VAL A 14 15.12 1.20 -10.81
CA VAL A 14 15.43 0.06 -9.94
C VAL A 14 14.15 -0.46 -9.28
N ASN A 15 13.34 -1.25 -9.98
CA ASN A 15 12.33 -2.07 -9.29
C ASN A 15 11.84 -3.31 -10.03
N ALA A 16 12.38 -3.58 -11.23
CA ALA A 16 11.95 -4.71 -12.08
C ALA A 16 12.35 -6.11 -11.53
N ALA A 17 13.13 -6.21 -10.45
CA ALA A 17 13.68 -7.49 -9.98
C ALA A 17 12.93 -8.15 -8.82
N HIS A 18 11.89 -7.53 -8.25
CA HIS A 18 11.15 -8.10 -7.10
C HIS A 18 9.65 -8.26 -7.38
N GLU A 19 9.21 -8.10 -8.64
CA GLU A 19 7.79 -7.99 -9.05
C GLU A 19 7.02 -9.33 -9.10
N GLN A 20 7.67 -10.46 -8.81
CA GLN A 20 7.11 -11.78 -9.13
C GLN A 20 6.78 -12.70 -7.94
N ASP A 21 7.06 -12.30 -6.70
CA ASP A 21 6.83 -13.16 -5.53
C ASP A 21 5.41 -13.07 -4.92
N HIS A 22 4.55 -12.21 -5.49
CA HIS A 22 3.26 -11.83 -4.90
C HIS A 22 2.08 -12.63 -5.45
N VAL A 23 2.27 -13.44 -6.50
CA VAL A 23 1.15 -14.05 -7.20
C VAL A 23 1.44 -15.48 -7.66
N SER A 24 0.85 -16.41 -6.94
CA SER A 24 0.07 -17.45 -7.61
C SER A 24 -1.35 -17.39 -7.06
N ALA A 25 -2.25 -16.75 -7.82
CA ALA A 25 -3.68 -16.67 -7.52
C ALA A 25 -4.35 -18.06 -7.40
N ALA A 26 -3.64 -19.12 -7.80
CA ALA A 26 -4.04 -20.51 -7.66
C ALA A 26 -3.50 -21.23 -6.39
N ALA A 27 -2.52 -20.65 -5.67
CA ALA A 27 -1.78 -21.33 -4.60
C ALA A 27 -1.99 -20.77 -3.18
N GLY A 28 -2.78 -19.71 -3.02
CA GLY A 28 -3.06 -19.10 -1.72
C GLY A 28 -2.12 -17.94 -1.36
N LEU A 29 -2.27 -17.44 -0.13
CA LEU A 29 -1.57 -16.25 0.37
C LEU A 29 -0.14 -16.58 0.83
N SER A 30 0.88 -15.91 0.25
CA SER A 30 2.29 -16.08 0.63
C SER A 30 2.55 -15.68 2.09
N GLU A 31 3.63 -16.18 2.69
CA GLU A 31 4.04 -15.80 4.05
C GLU A 31 4.27 -14.28 4.16
N ARG A 32 4.93 -13.70 3.16
CA ARG A 32 5.14 -12.25 3.08
C ARG A 32 3.83 -11.47 3.03
N ASP A 33 2.84 -11.98 2.30
CA ASP A 33 1.53 -11.34 2.19
C ASP A 33 0.76 -11.41 3.52
N ARG A 34 0.88 -12.53 4.23
CA ARG A 34 0.33 -12.68 5.60
C ARG A 34 0.97 -11.68 6.56
N GLU A 35 2.29 -11.52 6.49
CA GLU A 35 3.01 -10.54 7.30
C GLU A 35 2.58 -9.10 6.99
N ILE A 36 2.39 -8.76 5.71
CA ILE A 36 1.87 -7.44 5.30
C ILE A 36 0.49 -7.20 5.91
N ILE A 37 -0.41 -8.17 5.86
CA ILE A 37 -1.75 -8.07 6.46
C ILE A 37 -1.66 -7.93 7.98
N ALA A 38 -0.82 -8.72 8.64
CA ALA A 38 -0.60 -8.65 10.08
C ALA A 38 0.00 -7.31 10.53
N PHE A 39 0.94 -6.77 9.75
CA PHE A 39 1.57 -5.46 9.99
C PHE A 39 0.54 -4.32 9.90
N GLU A 40 -0.41 -4.42 8.96
CA GLU A 40 -1.45 -3.40 8.78
C GLU A 40 -2.47 -3.36 9.94
N ARG A 41 -2.51 -4.41 10.77
CA ARG A 41 -3.31 -4.43 12.01
C ARG A 41 -2.69 -3.55 13.11
N GLN A 42 -1.40 -3.20 13.04
CA GLN A 42 -0.72 -2.43 14.08
C GLN A 42 -1.09 -0.94 14.05
N TRP A 43 -1.22 -0.33 15.24
CA TRP A 43 -1.57 1.08 15.38
C TRP A 43 -0.32 1.97 15.34
N TRP A 44 -0.09 2.60 14.20
CA TRP A 44 1.03 3.53 14.02
C TRP A 44 0.64 4.95 14.43
N LYS A 45 1.36 5.51 15.42
CA LYS A 45 1.10 6.86 15.95
C LYS A 45 1.46 7.98 14.96
N TYR A 46 2.45 7.74 14.10
CA TYR A 46 2.92 8.70 13.09
C TYR A 46 3.09 8.01 11.73
N ALA A 47 2.63 8.66 10.66
CA ALA A 47 2.71 8.11 9.30
C ALA A 47 4.17 7.82 8.87
N GLY A 48 5.13 8.67 9.27
CA GLY A 48 6.55 8.46 8.97
C GLY A 48 7.16 7.23 9.66
N ALA A 49 6.72 6.90 10.88
CA ALA A 49 7.21 5.72 11.59
C ALA A 49 6.82 4.42 10.87
N LYS A 50 5.63 4.41 10.25
CA LYS A 50 5.18 3.28 9.44
C LYS A 50 6.02 3.10 8.18
N GLU A 51 6.31 4.18 7.46
CA GLU A 51 7.12 4.11 6.23
C GLU A 51 8.55 3.63 6.49
N GLN A 52 9.13 4.05 7.61
CA GLN A 52 10.45 3.58 8.03
C GLN A 52 10.40 2.08 8.39
N ALA A 53 9.42 1.64 9.17
CA ALA A 53 9.24 0.23 9.50
C ALA A 53 8.98 -0.64 8.26
N ILE A 54 8.25 -0.12 7.26
CA ILE A 54 8.05 -0.82 5.98
C ILE A 54 9.39 -1.08 5.28
N LYS A 55 10.27 -0.07 5.24
CA LYS A 55 11.59 -0.21 4.63
C LYS A 55 12.46 -1.19 5.41
N GLU A 56 12.43 -1.14 6.74
CA GLU A 56 13.27 -1.99 7.58
C GLU A 56 12.81 -3.45 7.59
N LEU A 57 11.51 -3.72 7.67
CA LEU A 57 10.97 -5.09 7.76
C LEU A 57 10.83 -5.77 6.40
N PHE A 58 10.41 -5.02 5.38
CA PHE A 58 10.06 -5.59 4.08
C PHE A 58 11.06 -5.22 2.98
N ASP A 59 12.15 -4.51 3.30
CA ASP A 59 13.18 -4.07 2.36
C ASP A 59 12.59 -3.43 1.09
N MET A 60 11.52 -2.65 1.24
CA MET A 60 10.81 -2.04 0.13
C MET A 60 10.35 -0.62 0.42
N SER A 61 10.17 0.16 -0.65
CA SER A 61 9.63 1.50 -0.53
C SER A 61 8.14 1.47 -0.16
N ALA A 62 7.69 2.51 0.56
CA ALA A 62 6.28 2.67 0.93
C ALA A 62 5.34 2.63 -0.30
N THR A 63 5.76 3.21 -1.43
CA THR A 63 4.99 3.17 -2.68
C THR A 63 4.73 1.74 -3.14
N ARG A 64 5.76 0.89 -3.13
CA ARG A 64 5.65 -0.52 -3.52
C ARG A 64 4.79 -1.30 -2.53
N TYR A 65 4.98 -1.07 -1.23
CA TYR A 65 4.18 -1.68 -0.18
C TYR A 65 2.67 -1.43 -0.39
N TYR A 66 2.28 -0.18 -0.67
CA TYR A 66 0.87 0.13 -0.91
C TYR A 66 0.34 -0.47 -2.22
N GLN A 67 1.18 -0.68 -3.24
CA GLN A 67 0.77 -1.39 -4.46
C GLN A 67 0.45 -2.85 -4.16
N VAL A 68 1.34 -3.56 -3.46
CA VAL A 68 1.12 -4.95 -3.03
C VAL A 68 -0.11 -5.05 -2.13
N LEU A 69 -0.21 -4.19 -1.12
CA LEU A 69 -1.37 -4.16 -0.21
C LEU A 69 -2.68 -3.97 -0.98
N ASN A 70 -2.74 -3.09 -1.98
CA ASN A 70 -3.95 -2.91 -2.78
C ASN A 70 -4.31 -4.18 -3.58
N ALA A 71 -3.34 -4.88 -4.15
CA ALA A 71 -3.58 -6.15 -4.83
C ALA A 71 -4.08 -7.24 -3.86
N LEU A 72 -3.47 -7.34 -2.68
CA LEU A 72 -3.88 -8.27 -1.63
C LEU A 72 -5.30 -8.01 -1.14
N ILE A 73 -5.65 -6.74 -0.91
CA ILE A 73 -6.99 -6.35 -0.49
C ILE A 73 -8.05 -6.81 -1.49
N ASP A 74 -7.73 -6.90 -2.78
CA ASP A 74 -8.66 -7.33 -3.84
C ASP A 74 -8.69 -8.86 -4.03
N SER A 75 -7.75 -9.61 -3.45
CA SER A 75 -7.66 -11.07 -3.52
C SER A 75 -8.61 -11.80 -2.57
N GLN A 76 -9.08 -12.99 -2.99
CA GLN A 76 -9.86 -13.90 -2.16
C GLN A 76 -9.03 -14.50 -1.02
N ALA A 77 -7.75 -14.82 -1.27
CA ALA A 77 -6.89 -15.43 -0.26
C ALA A 77 -6.66 -14.52 0.96
N ALA A 78 -6.64 -13.19 0.75
CA ALA A 78 -6.54 -12.23 1.83
C ALA A 78 -7.83 -12.15 2.66
N LEU A 79 -9.00 -12.26 2.01
CA LEU A 79 -10.29 -12.32 2.71
C LEU A 79 -10.40 -13.55 3.60
N GLU A 80 -9.84 -14.68 3.16
CA GLU A 80 -9.81 -15.92 3.95
C GLU A 80 -8.85 -15.82 5.14
N ALA A 81 -7.74 -15.09 4.99
CA ALA A 81 -6.77 -14.89 6.07
C ALA A 81 -7.27 -13.94 7.18
N ASP A 82 -7.81 -12.77 6.82
CA ASP A 82 -8.43 -11.83 7.80
C ASP A 82 -9.64 -11.09 7.18
N PRO A 83 -10.84 -11.67 7.27
CA PRO A 83 -12.03 -11.09 6.65
C PRO A 83 -12.44 -9.74 7.26
N MET A 84 -12.12 -9.47 8.53
CA MET A 84 -12.52 -8.23 9.19
C MET A 84 -11.63 -7.06 8.77
N LEU A 85 -10.31 -7.27 8.77
CA LEU A 85 -9.36 -6.25 8.35
C LEU A 85 -9.52 -5.91 6.88
N ILE A 86 -9.63 -6.92 6.00
CA ILE A 86 -9.77 -6.69 4.56
C ILE A 86 -11.08 -5.96 4.25
N LYS A 87 -12.22 -6.34 4.84
CA LYS A 87 -13.48 -5.59 4.66
C LYS A 87 -13.37 -4.14 5.13
N ARG A 88 -12.69 -3.88 6.25
CA ARG A 88 -12.45 -2.51 6.75
C ARG A 88 -11.57 -1.70 5.78
N LEU A 89 -10.49 -2.29 5.27
CA LEU A 89 -9.58 -1.64 4.31
C LEU A 89 -10.27 -1.36 2.98
N ARG A 90 -11.05 -2.31 2.44
CA ARG A 90 -11.89 -2.11 1.25
C ARG A 90 -12.85 -0.93 1.43
N ARG A 91 -13.53 -0.85 2.58
CA ARG A 91 -14.46 0.26 2.88
C ARG A 91 -13.74 1.60 2.98
N LEU A 92 -12.58 1.65 3.63
CA LEU A 92 -11.77 2.87 3.72
C LEU A 92 -11.29 3.33 2.34
N ARG A 93 -10.88 2.39 1.47
CA ARG A 93 -10.50 2.68 0.07
C ARG A 93 -11.69 3.25 -0.72
N ALA A 94 -12.85 2.63 -0.65
CA ALA A 94 -14.07 3.12 -1.29
C ALA A 94 -14.45 4.53 -0.81
N SER A 95 -14.31 4.81 0.50
CA SER A 95 -14.53 6.15 1.05
C SER A 95 -13.54 7.18 0.50
N ARG A 96 -12.25 6.84 0.43
CA ARG A 96 -11.22 7.70 -0.16
C ARG A 96 -11.44 7.93 -1.66
N GLN A 97 -11.92 6.92 -2.38
CA GLN A 97 -12.25 7.04 -3.80
C GLN A 97 -13.44 7.97 -4.02
N ARG A 98 -14.52 7.83 -3.25
CA ARG A 98 -15.67 8.74 -3.30
C ARG A 98 -15.29 10.20 -2.99
N ALA A 99 -14.47 10.43 -1.97
CA ALA A 99 -13.97 11.77 -1.64
C ALA A 99 -13.16 12.41 -2.79
N ARG A 100 -12.36 11.61 -3.50
CA ARG A 100 -11.63 12.07 -4.70
C ARG A 100 -12.55 12.35 -5.88
N SER A 101 -13.55 11.50 -6.13
CA SER A 101 -14.52 11.69 -7.21
C SER A 101 -15.37 12.95 -6.98
N ALA A 102 -15.81 13.20 -5.75
CA ALA A 102 -16.56 14.41 -5.39
C ALA A 102 -15.75 15.70 -5.64
N ARG A 103 -14.45 15.71 -5.27
CA ARG A 103 -13.56 16.86 -5.55
C ARG A 103 -13.33 17.09 -7.04
N ARG A 104 -13.28 16.04 -7.86
CA ARG A 104 -13.10 16.15 -9.32
C ARG A 104 -14.37 16.62 -10.03
N LEU A 105 -15.53 16.40 -9.42
CA LEU A 105 -16.82 16.83 -9.97
C LEU A 105 -17.20 18.26 -9.57
N GLY A 106 -16.36 18.96 -8.79
CA GLY A 106 -16.58 20.37 -8.43
C GLY A 106 -17.76 20.61 -7.47
N ILE A 107 -18.27 19.58 -6.80
CA ILE A 107 -19.36 19.73 -5.82
C ILE A 107 -18.73 19.96 -4.45
N GLN A 108 -18.50 21.23 -4.12
CA GLN A 108 -18.38 21.66 -2.73
C GLN A 108 -19.75 21.47 -2.07
N LEU A 109 -19.81 20.59 -1.06
CA LEU A 109 -20.90 20.60 -0.07
C LEU A 109 -20.62 21.72 0.94
#